data_AF-A0A1A8RYU8-F1
#
_entry.id   AF-A0A1A8RYU8-F1
#
_cell.length_a   1.000
_cell.length_b   1.000
_cell.length_c   1.000
_cell.angle_alpha   90.00
_cell.angle_beta   90.00
_cell.angle_gamma   90.00
#
_symmetry.space_group_name_H-M   'P 1'
#
loop_
_entity.id
_entity.type
_entity.pdbx_description
1 polymer ?
#
loop_
_entity_poly.entity_id
_entity_poly.type
_entity_poly.pdbx_seq_one_letter_code
_entity_poly.pdbx_strand_id
1 'polypeptide(L)'
;MHRGSRPLSHPVLLLWLLSAQVSADLPLCKESDYHFEYTECDVLGSRWRVAIPNKANTCTGLPEPIRGTNCTFSCDEGAFLNMQTQKCQKCAAGTYSLGTSVAFEDWDTLPAGVITYGKMTNKEKAGPDCSNSTWTPKGDYVASNTDECTATLSYAVNL
;
A
#
# COMPACT_ATOMS: atom_id res chain seq x y z
N MET A 1 -94.52 7.58 3.08
CA MET A 1 -94.33 8.56 1.99
C MET A 1 -92.86 8.58 1.60
N HIS A 2 -92.60 8.41 0.30
CA HIS A 2 -91.38 8.70 -0.48
C HIS A 2 -90.04 8.04 -0.09
N ARG A 3 -89.51 7.12 -0.92
CA ARG A 3 -88.65 7.31 -2.13
C ARG A 3 -87.21 7.69 -1.72
N GLY A 4 -86.11 7.12 -2.21
CA GLY A 4 -85.78 6.14 -3.26
C GLY A 4 -84.25 5.94 -3.18
N SER A 5 -83.72 4.72 -3.31
CA SER A 5 -83.15 4.16 -4.55
C SER A 5 -81.93 4.89 -5.16
N ARG A 6 -80.75 4.26 -4.91
CA ARG A 6 -79.64 3.93 -5.84
C ARG A 6 -78.37 4.84 -5.94
N PRO A 7 -77.22 4.22 -6.31
CA PRO A 7 -75.85 4.61 -5.93
C PRO A 7 -75.02 5.19 -7.11
N LEU A 8 -73.78 5.64 -6.86
CA LEU A 8 -72.60 5.65 -7.76
C LEU A 8 -71.40 6.28 -6.98
N SER A 9 -70.19 5.67 -6.92
CA SER A 9 -69.01 5.96 -7.77
C SER A 9 -68.46 7.41 -7.59
N HIS A 10 -67.20 7.76 -7.30
CA HIS A 10 -65.86 7.16 -7.49
C HIS A 10 -64.80 7.97 -6.66
N PRO A 11 -63.48 7.66 -6.69
CA PRO A 11 -62.53 7.73 -5.58
C PRO A 11 -61.75 9.06 -5.45
N VAL A 12 -61.21 9.34 -4.25
CA VAL A 12 -60.19 10.38 -4.05
C VAL A 12 -58.82 9.71 -3.99
N LEU A 13 -58.14 9.74 -5.14
CA LEU A 13 -56.74 9.37 -5.34
C LEU A 13 -55.95 10.69 -5.35
N LEU A 14 -55.11 10.98 -4.35
CA LEU A 14 -54.08 12.02 -4.47
C LEU A 14 -52.87 11.78 -3.56
N LEU A 15 -51.78 11.43 -4.24
CA LEU A 15 -50.38 11.78 -3.97
C LEU A 15 -49.75 11.27 -2.66
N TRP A 16 -49.40 9.98 -2.65
CA TRP A 16 -48.09 9.60 -2.12
C TRP A 16 -47.06 9.92 -3.19
N LEU A 17 -46.25 10.96 -2.97
CA LEU A 17 -45.03 11.19 -3.73
C LEU A 17 -44.10 9.99 -3.49
N LEU A 18 -44.07 9.06 -4.44
CA LEU A 18 -42.91 8.21 -4.62
C LEU A 18 -41.77 9.12 -5.10
N SER A 19 -40.93 9.55 -4.16
CA SER A 19 -39.56 9.92 -4.48
C SER A 19 -38.88 8.67 -5.03
N ALA A 20 -39.03 8.41 -6.32
CA ALA A 20 -38.16 7.49 -7.03
C ALA A 20 -36.77 8.14 -7.00
N GLN A 21 -35.95 7.75 -6.02
CA GLN A 21 -34.51 7.95 -6.13
C GLN A 21 -34.10 7.19 -7.40
N VAL A 22 -33.90 7.93 -8.49
CA VAL A 22 -33.14 7.42 -9.62
C VAL A 22 -31.76 7.13 -9.07
N SER A 23 -31.52 5.87 -8.70
CA SER A 23 -30.15 5.34 -8.68
C SER A 23 -29.67 5.47 -10.11
N ALA A 24 -28.92 6.53 -10.38
CA ALA A 24 -28.18 6.61 -11.62
C ALA A 24 -27.16 5.47 -11.57
N ASP A 25 -27.42 4.40 -12.34
CA ASP A 25 -26.45 3.33 -12.48
C ASP A 25 -25.13 3.92 -12.95
N LEU A 26 -24.08 3.68 -12.18
CA LEU A 26 -22.74 4.17 -12.48
C LEU A 26 -22.25 3.53 -13.78
N PRO A 27 -21.54 4.28 -14.64
CA PRO A 27 -21.02 3.75 -15.90
C PRO A 27 -20.00 2.63 -15.64
N LEU A 28 -19.77 1.80 -16.66
CA LEU A 28 -18.69 0.81 -16.63
C LEU A 28 -17.32 1.50 -16.58
N CYS A 29 -16.42 0.97 -15.74
CA CYS A 29 -15.06 1.49 -15.61
C CYS A 29 -14.26 1.26 -16.90
N LYS A 30 -13.56 2.31 -17.34
CA LYS A 30 -12.54 2.23 -18.38
C LYS A 30 -11.17 1.97 -17.76
N GLU A 31 -10.21 1.57 -18.57
CA GLU A 31 -8.83 1.31 -18.12
C GLU A 31 -8.16 2.53 -17.46
N SER A 32 -8.59 3.75 -17.80
CA SER A 32 -8.14 5.00 -17.16
C SER A 32 -8.74 5.26 -15.78
N ASP A 33 -9.80 4.55 -15.41
CA ASP A 33 -10.60 4.83 -14.22
C ASP A 33 -10.12 4.04 -12.99
N TYR A 34 -9.21 3.10 -13.18
CA TYR A 34 -8.62 2.27 -12.14
C TYR A 34 -7.13 2.03 -12.36
N HIS A 35 -6.46 1.52 -11.35
CA HIS A 35 -5.10 0.99 -11.42
C HIS A 35 -5.08 -0.42 -10.81
N PHE A 36 -3.97 -1.13 -10.96
CA PHE A 36 -3.82 -2.47 -10.37
C PHE A 36 -2.84 -2.45 -9.21
N GLU A 37 -3.22 -3.11 -8.13
CA GLU A 37 -2.38 -3.37 -6.98
C GLU A 37 -2.36 -4.86 -6.65
N TYR A 38 -1.38 -5.28 -5.86
CA TYR A 38 -1.41 -6.60 -5.23
C TYR A 38 -2.05 -6.52 -3.86
N THR A 39 -2.83 -7.55 -3.52
CA THR A 39 -3.22 -7.79 -2.13
C THR A 39 -2.00 -8.13 -1.29
N GLU A 40 -2.18 -8.08 0.03
CA GLU A 40 -1.25 -8.72 0.96
C GLU A 40 -1.10 -10.21 0.65
N CYS A 41 0.04 -10.74 1.11
CA CYS A 41 0.38 -12.14 0.98
C CYS A 41 -0.43 -12.98 1.97
N ASP A 42 -0.98 -14.09 1.47
CA ASP A 42 -1.55 -15.10 2.35
C ASP A 42 -0.47 -15.99 2.98
N VAL A 43 -0.89 -16.85 3.90
CA VAL A 43 0.01 -17.78 4.62
C VAL A 43 0.72 -18.80 3.73
N LEU A 44 0.30 -18.94 2.47
CA LEU A 44 0.91 -19.81 1.47
C LEU A 44 1.82 -19.04 0.50
N GLY A 45 2.04 -17.73 0.73
CA GLY A 45 2.85 -16.87 -0.13
C GLY A 45 2.17 -16.54 -1.47
N SER A 46 0.85 -16.73 -1.57
CA SER A 46 0.05 -16.31 -2.71
C SER A 46 -0.52 -14.92 -2.49
N ARG A 47 -0.74 -14.20 -3.59
CA ARG A 47 -1.39 -12.89 -3.61
C ARG A 47 -2.18 -12.72 -4.89
N TRP A 48 -3.07 -11.74 -4.91
CA TRP A 48 -3.94 -11.44 -6.05
C TRP A 48 -3.65 -10.05 -6.58
N ARG A 49 -3.75 -9.90 -7.90
CA ARG A 49 -3.80 -8.59 -8.53
C ARG A 49 -5.24 -8.15 -8.65
N VAL A 50 -5.55 -7.01 -8.06
CA VAL A 50 -6.89 -6.45 -8.01
C VAL A 50 -6.91 -5.10 -8.71
N ALA A 51 -8.01 -4.80 -9.40
CA ALA A 51 -8.26 -3.46 -9.93
C ALA A 51 -8.85 -2.59 -8.83
N ILE A 52 -8.27 -1.42 -8.61
CA ILE A 52 -8.69 -0.44 -7.60
C ILE A 52 -9.11 0.84 -8.32
N PRO A 53 -10.35 1.31 -8.12
CA PRO A 53 -10.81 2.52 -8.77
C PRO A 53 -10.04 3.73 -8.26
N ASN A 54 -9.61 4.59 -9.17
CA ASN A 54 -8.88 5.82 -8.84
C ASN A 54 -9.74 6.78 -8.00
N LYS A 55 -11.06 6.68 -8.12
CA LYS A 55 -12.06 7.42 -7.34
C LYS A 55 -13.19 6.47 -6.94
N ALA A 56 -13.53 6.47 -5.65
CA ALA A 56 -14.64 5.66 -5.15
C ALA A 56 -15.98 6.11 -5.76
N ASN A 57 -16.87 5.15 -6.02
CA ASN A 57 -18.25 5.38 -6.48
C ASN A 57 -18.39 6.17 -7.80
N THR A 58 -17.38 6.15 -8.70
CA THR A 58 -17.48 6.82 -10.01
C THR A 58 -17.78 5.88 -11.17
N CYS A 59 -17.53 4.58 -11.02
CA CYS A 59 -17.79 3.56 -12.04
C CYS A 59 -17.99 2.18 -11.42
N THR A 60 -18.51 1.23 -12.20
CA THR A 60 -18.72 -0.18 -11.83
C THR A 60 -18.10 -1.13 -12.85
N GLY A 61 -18.06 -2.44 -12.58
CA GLY A 61 -17.53 -3.44 -13.52
C GLY A 61 -16.01 -3.42 -13.66
N LEU A 62 -15.30 -3.38 -12.52
CA LEU A 62 -13.86 -3.54 -12.49
C LEU A 62 -13.44 -4.94 -13.00
N PRO A 63 -12.26 -5.07 -13.61
CA PRO A 63 -11.72 -6.38 -13.98
C PRO A 63 -11.63 -7.33 -12.79
N GLU A 64 -11.94 -8.60 -13.04
CA GLU A 64 -11.82 -9.66 -12.04
C GLU A 64 -10.39 -9.82 -11.52
N PRO A 65 -10.20 -10.11 -10.23
CA PRO A 65 -8.89 -10.43 -9.68
C PRO A 65 -8.25 -11.61 -10.38
N ILE A 66 -6.95 -11.51 -10.66
CA ILE A 66 -6.16 -12.64 -11.17
C ILE A 66 -5.03 -12.95 -10.21
N ARG A 67 -4.56 -14.21 -10.23
CA ARG A 67 -3.42 -14.62 -9.40
C ARG A 67 -2.20 -13.73 -9.71
N GLY A 68 -1.55 -13.24 -8.67
CA GLY A 68 -0.32 -12.46 -8.77
C GLY A 68 0.92 -13.35 -8.86
N THR A 69 2.09 -12.72 -9.01
CA THR A 69 3.37 -13.41 -8.82
C THR A 69 3.52 -13.80 -7.34
N ASN A 70 4.36 -14.81 -7.07
CA ASN A 70 4.66 -15.24 -5.70
C ASN A 70 5.20 -14.05 -4.86
N CYS A 71 4.95 -14.04 -3.56
CA CYS A 71 5.44 -13.00 -2.66
C CYS A 71 6.97 -12.88 -2.61
N THR A 72 7.69 -13.97 -2.89
CA THR A 72 9.16 -13.96 -2.97
C THR A 72 9.70 -13.48 -4.33
N PHE A 73 8.83 -13.15 -5.27
CA PHE A 73 9.21 -12.68 -6.60
C PHE A 73 9.77 -11.25 -6.57
N SER A 74 10.90 -11.05 -7.23
CA SER A 74 11.46 -9.73 -7.55
C SER A 74 11.83 -9.66 -9.03
N CYS A 75 11.79 -8.46 -9.60
CA CYS A 75 12.42 -8.17 -10.88
C CYS A 75 13.93 -8.01 -10.71
N ASP A 76 14.66 -8.22 -11.81
CA ASP A 76 16.11 -7.96 -11.86
C ASP A 76 16.41 -6.47 -11.67
N GLU A 77 17.66 -6.20 -11.33
CA GLU A 77 18.25 -4.86 -11.25
C GLU A 77 17.94 -4.01 -12.49
N GLY A 78 17.54 -2.75 -12.24
CA GLY A 78 17.13 -1.83 -13.29
C GLY A 78 15.83 -2.20 -14.01
N ALA A 79 15.03 -3.12 -13.48
CA ALA A 79 13.68 -3.43 -13.95
C ALA A 79 12.64 -3.25 -12.84
N PHE A 80 11.40 -2.94 -13.23
CA PHE A 80 10.25 -2.82 -12.35
C PHE A 80 9.13 -3.76 -12.79
N LEU A 81 8.26 -4.15 -11.85
CA LEU A 81 7.09 -4.97 -12.18
C LEU A 81 5.98 -4.10 -12.75
N ASN A 82 5.63 -4.33 -14.02
CA ASN A 82 4.48 -3.70 -14.62
C ASN A 82 3.19 -4.37 -14.14
N MET A 83 2.41 -3.67 -13.31
CA MET A 83 1.19 -4.20 -12.70
C MET A 83 0.09 -4.55 -13.73
N GLN A 84 0.06 -3.90 -14.89
CA GLN A 84 -0.92 -4.23 -15.94
C GLN A 84 -0.67 -5.64 -16.50
N THR A 85 0.59 -5.95 -16.78
CA THR A 85 0.99 -7.19 -17.49
C THR A 85 1.55 -8.28 -16.58
N GLN A 86 1.83 -7.95 -15.32
CA GLN A 86 2.59 -8.77 -14.37
C GLN A 86 3.95 -9.25 -14.91
N LYS A 87 4.62 -8.40 -15.70
CA LYS A 87 5.95 -8.70 -16.26
C LYS A 87 6.96 -7.62 -15.86
N CYS A 88 8.21 -8.04 -15.70
CA CYS A 88 9.30 -7.10 -15.50
C CYS A 88 9.57 -6.29 -16.77
N GLN A 89 9.68 -4.98 -16.62
CA GLN A 89 10.04 -4.04 -17.68
C GLN A 89 11.27 -3.24 -17.25
N LYS A 90 12.16 -2.93 -18.19
CA LYS A 90 13.33 -2.10 -17.90
C LYS A 90 12.90 -0.68 -17.54
N CYS A 91 13.62 -0.09 -16.59
CA CYS A 91 13.44 1.30 -16.21
C CYS A 91 13.75 2.22 -17.40
N ALA A 92 13.10 3.38 -17.42
CA ALA A 92 13.40 4.41 -18.40
C ALA A 92 14.85 4.92 -18.21
N ALA A 93 15.45 5.46 -19.27
CA ALA A 93 16.79 6.05 -19.16
C ALA A 93 16.79 7.16 -18.10
N GLY A 94 17.78 7.11 -17.20
CA GLY A 94 17.89 8.04 -16.07
C GLY A 94 17.11 7.63 -14.81
N THR A 95 16.46 6.45 -14.80
CA THR A 95 15.82 5.90 -13.60
C THR A 95 16.36 4.51 -13.26
N TYR A 96 16.23 4.11 -12.00
CA TYR A 96 16.64 2.81 -11.49
C TYR A 96 15.61 2.30 -10.48
N SER A 97 15.34 0.99 -10.51
CA SER A 97 14.41 0.32 -9.60
C SER A 97 15.21 -0.58 -8.66
N LEU A 98 14.97 -0.42 -7.37
CA LEU A 98 15.53 -1.25 -6.30
C LEU A 98 14.73 -2.54 -6.08
N GLY A 99 13.71 -2.80 -6.90
CA GLY A 99 12.79 -3.92 -6.73
C GLY A 99 11.98 -3.76 -5.44
N THR A 100 12.07 -4.76 -4.56
CA THR A 100 11.45 -4.76 -3.22
C THR A 100 12.36 -4.18 -2.13
N SER A 101 13.55 -3.69 -2.50
CA SER A 101 14.52 -3.15 -1.54
C SER A 101 14.21 -1.68 -1.22
N VAL A 102 14.60 -1.27 -0.01
CA VAL A 102 14.59 0.13 0.42
C VAL A 102 16.03 0.63 0.45
N ALA A 103 16.29 1.79 -0.14
CA ALA A 103 17.55 2.50 0.01
C ALA A 103 17.35 3.74 0.88
N PHE A 104 18.33 4.01 1.74
CA PHE A 104 18.44 5.24 2.50
C PHE A 104 19.59 6.06 1.92
N GLU A 105 19.24 7.12 1.20
CA GLU A 105 20.21 8.02 0.56
C GLU A 105 20.46 9.25 1.44
N ASP A 106 19.43 9.70 2.17
CA ASP A 106 19.53 10.81 3.12
C ASP A 106 19.75 10.30 4.55
N TRP A 107 20.75 10.86 5.20
CA TRP A 107 21.18 10.56 6.57
C TRP A 107 21.26 11.83 7.42
N ASP A 108 20.32 12.76 7.25
CA ASP A 108 20.13 13.89 8.17
C ASP A 108 19.71 13.42 9.56
N THR A 109 18.91 12.34 9.59
CA THR A 109 18.49 11.63 10.79
C THR A 109 18.56 10.13 10.54
N LEU A 110 18.67 9.32 11.60
CA LEU A 110 18.57 7.88 11.44
C LEU A 110 17.13 7.51 11.04
N PRO A 111 16.93 6.73 9.95
CA PRO A 111 15.60 6.35 9.51
C PRO A 111 14.81 5.61 10.58
N ALA A 112 13.48 5.76 10.56
CA ALA A 112 12.60 5.05 11.49
C ALA A 112 12.80 3.53 11.39
N GLY A 113 12.91 2.86 12.54
CA GLY A 113 13.17 1.42 12.62
C GLY A 113 14.65 1.02 12.57
N VAL A 114 15.56 1.98 12.36
CA VAL A 114 17.00 1.76 12.56
C VAL A 114 17.32 1.85 14.06
N ILE A 115 18.01 0.84 14.57
CA ILE A 115 18.45 0.73 15.96
C ILE A 115 19.97 0.68 15.98
N THR A 116 20.57 1.38 16.95
CA THR A 116 22.02 1.40 17.14
C THR A 116 22.40 1.21 18.61
N TYR A 117 23.50 0.48 18.85
CA TYR A 117 24.05 0.30 20.19
C TYR A 117 25.54 -0.06 20.13
N GLY A 118 26.28 0.27 21.19
CA GLY A 118 27.69 -0.04 21.37
C GLY A 118 27.93 -1.32 22.16
N LYS A 119 28.97 -2.07 21.80
CA LYS A 119 29.46 -3.24 22.55
C LYS A 119 30.98 -3.25 22.61
N MET A 120 31.53 -3.76 23.70
CA MET A 120 32.95 -4.07 23.77
C MET A 120 33.30 -5.19 22.79
N THR A 121 34.42 -5.02 22.10
CA THR A 121 35.06 -6.05 21.26
C THR A 121 35.65 -7.19 22.10
N ASN A 122 36.17 -6.86 23.28
CA ASN A 122 36.85 -7.81 24.17
C ASN A 122 36.13 -7.96 25.52
N LYS A 123 35.89 -9.20 25.94
CA LYS A 123 35.22 -9.55 27.22
C LYS A 123 36.17 -9.47 28.42
N GLU A 124 36.99 -8.45 28.53
CA GLU A 124 37.78 -8.26 29.75
C GLU A 124 36.92 -7.67 30.88
N LYS A 125 37.18 -8.11 32.11
CA LYS A 125 36.30 -7.93 33.27
C LYS A 125 36.11 -6.47 33.73
N ALA A 126 36.80 -5.51 33.12
CA ALA A 126 36.69 -4.08 33.40
C ALA A 126 36.96 -3.22 32.15
N GLY A 127 36.28 -3.52 31.03
CA GLY A 127 36.39 -2.70 29.82
C GLY A 127 35.71 -1.32 29.94
N PRO A 128 35.83 -0.47 28.90
CA PRO A 128 35.23 0.87 28.82
C PRO A 128 33.69 0.89 28.73
N ASP A 129 33.03 1.91 29.28
CA ASP A 129 31.59 2.09 29.10
C ASP A 129 31.24 2.45 27.64
N CYS A 130 30.73 1.47 26.89
CA CYS A 130 30.32 1.63 25.49
C CYS A 130 28.88 2.13 25.32
N SER A 131 28.20 2.57 26.38
CA SER A 131 26.79 2.99 26.32
C SER A 131 26.57 4.19 25.38
N ASN A 132 27.60 5.01 25.15
CA ASN A 132 27.55 6.16 24.26
C ASN A 132 28.05 5.87 22.83
N SER A 133 28.63 4.69 22.58
CA SER A 133 29.18 4.35 21.27
C SER A 133 28.05 3.97 20.31
N THR A 134 27.87 4.76 19.26
CA THR A 134 26.68 4.70 18.39
C THR A 134 27.01 5.12 16.94
N TRP A 135 26.04 4.98 16.04
CA TRP A 135 26.10 5.53 14.68
C TRP A 135 25.47 6.92 14.63
N THR A 136 26.18 7.88 14.04
CA THR A 136 25.76 9.29 13.98
C THR A 136 25.48 9.72 12.54
N PRO A 137 24.30 10.30 12.24
CA PRO A 137 23.99 10.91 10.94
C PRO A 137 24.88 12.13 10.63
N LYS A 138 25.30 12.28 9.37
CA LYS A 138 26.17 13.35 8.86
C LYS A 138 25.62 14.03 7.60
N GLY A 139 24.31 13.94 7.37
CA GLY A 139 23.66 14.47 6.16
C GLY A 139 23.69 13.43 5.05
N ASP A 140 24.83 13.28 4.37
CA ASP A 140 24.92 12.37 3.21
C ASP A 140 25.42 10.95 3.58
N TYR A 141 25.82 10.75 4.83
CA TYR A 141 26.37 9.48 5.31
C TYR A 141 26.17 9.31 6.81
N VAL A 142 26.47 8.10 7.32
CA VAL A 142 26.57 7.82 8.76
C VAL A 142 27.99 7.45 9.14
N ALA A 143 28.40 7.86 10.34
CA ALA A 143 29.71 7.53 10.90
C ALA A 143 29.54 6.75 12.21
N SER A 144 30.34 5.70 12.38
CA SER A 144 30.45 5.01 13.66
C SER A 144 31.25 5.84 14.67
N ASN A 145 31.21 5.39 15.93
CA ASN A 145 32.13 5.82 16.98
C ASN A 145 33.61 5.64 16.56
N THR A 146 34.48 6.45 17.15
CA THR A 146 35.95 6.40 16.96
C THR A 146 36.70 5.91 18.20
N ASP A 147 35.97 5.51 19.24
CA ASP A 147 36.52 4.90 20.44
C ASP A 147 36.81 3.40 20.21
N GLU A 148 37.22 2.69 21.27
CA GLU A 148 37.61 1.29 21.22
C GLU A 148 36.42 0.30 21.20
N CYS A 149 35.19 0.79 21.29
CA CYS A 149 33.97 0.00 21.22
C CYS A 149 33.57 -0.31 19.77
N THR A 150 32.75 -1.33 19.55
CA THR A 150 32.08 -1.58 18.27
C THR A 150 30.63 -1.10 18.36
N ALA A 151 30.24 -0.14 17.51
CA ALA A 151 28.84 0.20 17.32
C ALA A 151 28.19 -0.68 16.24
N THR A 152 27.00 -1.21 16.54
CA THR A 152 26.15 -1.91 15.57
C THR A 152 25.05 -0.98 15.08
N LEU A 153 24.71 -1.06 13.80
CA LEU A 153 23.52 -0.47 13.18
C LEU A 153 22.66 -1.61 12.63
N SER A 154 21.39 -1.64 13.00
CA SER A 154 20.46 -2.72 12.63
C SER A 154 19.15 -2.14 12.13
N TYR A 155 18.63 -2.70 11.05
CA TYR A 155 17.32 -2.36 10.49
C TYR A 155 16.53 -3.66 10.30
N ALA A 156 15.34 -3.71 10.90
CA ALA A 156 14.46 -4.86 10.79
C ALA A 156 13.30 -4.52 9.86
N VAL A 157 13.06 -5.37 8.88
CA VAL A 157 11.90 -5.31 7.98
C VAL A 157 10.93 -6.42 8.35
N ASN A 158 9.63 -6.11 8.35
CA ASN A 158 8.59 -7.12 8.36
C ASN A 158 8.32 -7.52 6.90
N LEU A 159 8.36 -8.83 6.62
CA LEU A 159 8.08 -9.42 5.30
C LEU A 159 6.70 -10.08 5.31
#